data_AF-A0A7W7CVC4-F1
#
_entry.id   AF-A0A7W7CVC4-F1
#
_cell.length_a   1.000
_cell.length_b   1.000
_cell.length_c   1.000
_cell.angle_alpha   90.00
_cell.angle_beta   90.00
_cell.angle_gamma   90.00
#
_symmetry.space_group_name_H-M   'P 1'
#
loop_
_entity.id
_entity.type
_entity.pdbx_description
1 polymer ?
#
loop_
_entity_poly.entity_id
_entity_poly.type
_entity_poly.pdbx_seq_one_letter_code
_entity_poly.pdbx_strand_id
1 'polypeptide(L)'
;MSLADQQAALVEALTAGAPVPPGIDAARFEAARVALLRKRAGEVARQWPLLAAAFGPQWKPEFASWAATRPTRGSLRDGWDMARDLAARGSLPTAAAVELAEREAARHYDGRNAPRSRRGPALRAAGGAVAVQLAGRVWTLRRP
;
A
#
# COMPACT_ATOMS: atom_id res chain seq x y z
N MET A 1 34.62 -3.44 5.89
CA MET A 1 33.28 -3.60 5.31
C MET A 1 33.36 -4.74 4.30
N SER A 2 32.58 -5.80 4.50
CA SER A 2 32.58 -6.98 3.64
C SER A 2 31.75 -6.78 2.36
N LEU A 3 31.85 -7.70 1.42
CA LEU A 3 30.97 -7.74 0.25
C LEU A 3 29.49 -7.88 0.65
N ALA A 4 29.21 -8.68 1.68
CA ALA A 4 27.85 -8.87 2.18
C ALA A 4 27.27 -7.55 2.72
N ASP A 5 28.09 -6.75 3.43
CA ASP A 5 27.67 -5.44 3.95
C ASP A 5 27.36 -4.48 2.79
N GLN A 6 28.17 -4.50 1.73
CA GLN A 6 27.96 -3.68 0.53
C GLN A 6 26.67 -4.08 -0.22
N GLN A 7 26.41 -5.38 -0.34
CA GLN A 7 25.18 -5.89 -0.96
C GLN A 7 23.94 -5.54 -0.13
N ALA A 8 24.02 -5.65 1.20
CA ALA A 8 22.95 -5.24 2.10
C ALA A 8 22.66 -3.74 1.97
N ALA A 9 23.71 -2.89 1.99
CA ALA A 9 23.57 -1.45 1.79
C ALA A 9 22.97 -1.10 0.42
N LEU A 10 23.32 -1.83 -0.64
CA LEU A 10 22.73 -1.65 -1.97
C LEU A 10 21.23 -1.99 -1.98
N VAL A 11 20.84 -3.12 -1.37
CA VAL A 11 19.43 -3.53 -1.28
C VAL A 11 18.63 -2.55 -0.42
N GLU A 12 19.20 -2.08 0.69
CA GLU A 12 18.58 -1.07 1.53
C GLU A 12 18.39 0.24 0.77
N ALA A 13 19.41 0.71 0.04
CA ALA A 13 19.31 1.91 -0.78
C ALA A 13 18.20 1.80 -1.84
N LEU A 14 18.09 0.65 -2.52
CA LEU A 14 17.05 0.41 -3.53
C LEU A 14 15.63 0.35 -2.95
N THR A 15 15.48 -0.05 -1.68
CA THR A 15 14.16 -0.35 -1.09
C THR A 15 13.66 0.69 -0.10
N ALA A 16 14.56 1.42 0.54
CA ALA A 16 14.28 2.40 1.60
C ALA A 16 14.59 3.86 1.20
N GLY A 17 15.13 4.08 -0.01
CA GLY A 17 15.45 5.43 -0.49
C GLY A 17 16.74 6.01 0.10
N ALA A 18 17.68 5.15 0.50
CA ALA A 18 19.00 5.61 0.94
C ALA A 18 19.83 6.13 -0.26
N PRO A 19 20.86 6.97 -0.02
CA PRO A 19 21.72 7.47 -1.08
C PRO A 19 22.38 6.35 -1.89
N VAL A 20 22.69 6.64 -3.16
CA VAL A 20 23.43 5.71 -4.04
C VAL A 20 24.78 5.38 -3.39
N PRO A 21 25.10 4.09 -3.17
CA PRO A 21 26.39 3.70 -2.60
C PRO A 21 27.56 4.15 -3.49
N PRO A 22 28.71 4.55 -2.92
CA PRO A 22 29.88 4.94 -3.70
C PRO A 22 30.31 3.84 -4.69
N GLY A 23 30.68 4.24 -5.90
CA GLY A 23 31.13 3.32 -6.96
C GLY A 23 30.01 2.64 -7.74
N ILE A 24 28.73 2.87 -7.40
CA ILE A 24 27.59 2.42 -8.18
C ILE A 24 27.23 3.48 -9.22
N ASP A 25 26.97 3.02 -10.45
CA ASP A 25 26.43 3.86 -11.52
C ASP A 25 25.04 4.38 -11.13
N ALA A 26 24.94 5.69 -10.92
CA ALA A 26 23.72 6.34 -10.46
C ALA A 26 22.55 6.17 -11.44
N ALA A 27 22.81 6.17 -12.75
CA ALA A 27 21.76 6.03 -13.76
C ALA A 27 21.17 4.61 -13.77
N ARG A 28 22.03 3.59 -13.67
CA ARG A 28 21.60 2.18 -13.55
C ARG A 28 20.88 1.93 -12.24
N PHE A 29 21.35 2.52 -11.15
CA PHE A 29 20.70 2.44 -9.85
C PHE A 29 19.28 3.02 -9.90
N GLU A 30 19.13 4.22 -10.45
CA GLU A 30 17.80 4.86 -10.59
C GLU A 30 16.88 4.06 -11.52
N ALA A 31 17.38 3.50 -12.62
CA ALA A 31 16.61 2.62 -13.47
C ALA A 31 16.09 1.38 -12.73
N ALA A 32 16.95 0.75 -11.91
CA ALA A 32 16.57 -0.39 -11.08
C ALA A 32 15.53 -0.01 -10.02
N ARG A 33 15.71 1.13 -9.35
CA ARG A 33 14.77 1.67 -8.35
C ARG A 33 13.39 1.92 -8.96
N VAL A 34 13.33 2.56 -10.14
CA VAL A 34 12.09 2.80 -10.87
C VAL A 34 11.41 1.50 -11.28
N ALA A 35 12.16 0.52 -11.79
CA ALA A 35 11.62 -0.79 -12.16
C ALA A 35 11.03 -1.53 -10.95
N LEU A 36 11.71 -1.47 -9.79
CA LEU A 36 11.24 -2.07 -8.55
C LEU A 36 9.93 -1.42 -8.05
N LEU A 37 9.86 -0.09 -8.04
CA LEU A 37 8.65 0.63 -7.64
C LEU A 37 7.46 0.30 -8.55
N ARG A 38 7.70 0.19 -9.87
CA ARG A 38 6.67 -0.23 -10.84
C ARG A 38 6.19 -1.66 -10.60
N LYS A 39 7.10 -2.58 -10.27
CA LYS A 39 6.76 -3.97 -9.92
C LYS A 39 5.89 -4.00 -8.66
N ARG A 40 6.31 -3.31 -7.61
CA ARG A 40 5.55 -3.17 -6.35
C ARG A 40 4.16 -2.60 -6.59
N ALA A 41 4.03 -1.55 -7.40
CA ALA A 41 2.74 -0.97 -7.77
C ALA A 41 1.80 -2.01 -8.41
N GLY A 42 2.33 -2.88 -9.28
CA GLY A 42 1.54 -3.95 -9.91
C GLY A 42 1.12 -5.06 -8.93
N GLU A 43 1.97 -5.40 -7.96
CA GLU A 43 1.62 -6.34 -6.90
C GLU A 43 0.55 -5.78 -5.96
N VAL A 44 0.66 -4.50 -5.59
CA VAL A 44 -0.33 -3.82 -4.76
C VAL A 44 -1.65 -3.68 -5.49
N ALA A 45 -1.66 -3.32 -6.78
CA ALA A 45 -2.90 -3.25 -7.58
C ALA A 45 -3.68 -4.57 -7.62
N ARG A 46 -2.97 -5.71 -7.68
CA ARG A 46 -3.61 -7.03 -7.61
C ARG A 46 -4.26 -7.30 -6.26
N GLN A 47 -3.68 -6.78 -5.19
CA GLN A 47 -4.21 -6.91 -3.84
C GLN A 47 -5.27 -5.86 -3.52
N TRP A 48 -5.24 -4.68 -4.16
CA TRP A 48 -6.07 -3.51 -3.91
C TRP A 48 -6.64 -2.95 -5.23
N PRO A 49 -7.53 -3.70 -5.91
CA PRO A 49 -7.97 -3.37 -7.26
C PRO A 49 -8.81 -2.10 -7.35
N LEU A 50 -9.66 -1.79 -6.37
CA LEU A 50 -10.49 -0.57 -6.43
C LEU A 50 -9.67 0.67 -6.11
N LEU A 51 -8.71 0.57 -5.17
CA LEU A 51 -7.71 1.59 -4.95
C LEU A 51 -6.95 1.91 -6.25
N ALA A 52 -6.38 0.90 -6.90
CA ALA A 52 -5.61 1.11 -8.12
C ALA A 52 -6.47 1.64 -9.28
N ALA A 53 -7.66 1.08 -9.48
CA ALA A 53 -8.59 1.53 -10.52
C ALA A 53 -9.00 2.99 -10.33
N ALA A 54 -9.17 3.46 -9.09
CA ALA A 54 -9.56 4.84 -8.81
C ALA A 54 -8.51 5.89 -9.24
N PHE A 55 -7.23 5.52 -9.33
CA PHE A 55 -6.17 6.37 -9.86
C PHE A 55 -5.92 6.16 -11.36
N GLY A 56 -6.43 5.07 -11.95
CA GLY A 56 -6.30 4.76 -13.36
C GLY A 56 -4.85 4.86 -13.86
N PRO A 57 -4.58 5.63 -14.93
CA PRO A 57 -3.21 5.84 -15.44
C PRO A 57 -2.23 6.41 -14.41
N GLN A 58 -2.72 7.16 -13.40
CA GLN A 58 -1.91 7.76 -12.35
C GLN A 58 -1.53 6.79 -11.24
N TRP A 59 -2.03 5.55 -11.25
CA TRP A 59 -1.74 4.58 -10.20
C TRP A 59 -0.23 4.36 -9.96
N LYS A 60 0.52 4.09 -11.03
CA LYS A 60 1.97 3.81 -10.93
C LYS A 60 2.76 5.02 -10.41
N PRO A 61 2.61 6.25 -10.94
CA PRO A 61 3.34 7.40 -10.41
C PRO A 61 2.93 7.74 -8.97
N GLU A 62 1.64 7.68 -8.63
CA GLU A 62 1.17 7.94 -7.25
C GLU A 62 1.73 6.93 -6.25
N PHE A 63 1.65 5.64 -6.58
CA PHE A 63 2.23 4.59 -5.74
C PHE A 63 3.75 4.75 -5.62
N ALA A 64 4.45 5.01 -6.73
CA ALA A 64 5.90 5.16 -6.73
C ALA A 64 6.36 6.35 -5.87
N SER A 65 5.64 7.47 -5.94
CA SER A 65 5.88 8.66 -5.11
C SER A 65 5.70 8.33 -3.62
N TRP A 66 4.59 7.68 -3.27
CA TRP A 66 4.33 7.24 -1.89
C TRP A 66 5.38 6.24 -1.39
N ALA A 67 5.78 5.27 -2.21
CA ALA A 67 6.67 4.18 -1.82
C ALA A 67 8.17 4.54 -1.87
N ALA A 68 8.56 5.66 -2.49
CA ALA A 68 9.96 5.99 -2.76
C ALA A 68 10.86 6.03 -1.51
N THR A 69 10.30 6.38 -0.36
CA THR A 69 11.01 6.48 0.92
C THR A 69 10.52 5.46 1.96
N ARG A 70 9.78 4.43 1.51
CA ARG A 70 9.11 3.47 2.38
C ARG A 70 9.53 2.04 2.01
N PRO A 71 10.24 1.34 2.92
CA PRO A 71 10.46 -0.09 2.78
C PRO A 71 9.13 -0.82 2.62
N THR A 72 9.09 -1.83 1.75
CA THR A 72 7.86 -2.61 1.59
C THR A 72 7.57 -3.45 2.84
N ARG A 73 6.30 -3.51 3.21
CA ARG A 73 5.75 -4.44 4.21
C ARG A 73 5.03 -5.61 3.53
N GLY A 74 5.15 -5.74 2.21
CA GLY A 74 4.38 -6.65 1.39
C GLY A 74 3.08 -6.01 0.89
N SER A 75 2.63 -6.44 -0.29
CA SER A 75 1.68 -5.70 -1.12
C SER A 75 0.31 -5.45 -0.46
N LEU A 76 -0.15 -6.38 0.38
CA LEU A 76 -1.39 -6.20 1.15
C LEU A 76 -1.28 -5.05 2.16
N ARG A 77 -0.16 -4.97 2.88
CA ARG A 77 0.08 -3.94 3.91
C ARG A 77 0.39 -2.60 3.26
N ASP A 78 1.21 -2.59 2.22
CA ASP A 78 1.55 -1.38 1.46
C ASP A 78 0.29 -0.68 0.92
N GLY A 79 -0.68 -1.43 0.35
CA GLY A 79 -1.94 -0.82 -0.11
C GLY A 79 -2.81 -0.29 1.03
N TRP A 80 -2.76 -0.91 2.21
CA TRP A 80 -3.50 -0.45 3.39
C TRP A 80 -2.93 0.86 3.93
N ASP A 81 -1.60 0.91 4.07
CA ASP A 81 -0.89 2.08 4.57
C ASP A 81 -1.07 3.26 3.59
N MET A 82 -0.96 3.03 2.28
CA MET A 82 -1.23 4.04 1.26
C MET A 82 -2.68 4.55 1.33
N ALA A 83 -3.67 3.66 1.44
CA ALA A 83 -5.08 4.04 1.52
C ALA A 83 -5.37 4.88 2.78
N ARG A 84 -4.77 4.54 3.92
CA ARG A 84 -4.88 5.33 5.16
C ARG A 84 -4.21 6.69 5.04
N ASP A 85 -3.00 6.76 4.49
CA ASP A 85 -2.30 8.02 4.24
C ASP A 85 -3.11 8.93 3.31
N LEU A 86 -3.77 8.36 2.29
CA LEU A 86 -4.66 9.07 1.37
C LEU A 86 -5.92 9.58 2.07
N ALA A 87 -6.54 8.76 2.94
CA ALA A 87 -7.71 9.14 3.70
C ALA A 87 -7.39 10.28 4.69
N ALA A 88 -6.26 10.18 5.40
CA ALA A 88 -5.83 11.16 6.39
C ALA A 88 -5.62 12.56 5.78
N ARG A 89 -5.18 12.64 4.52
CA ARG A 89 -5.03 13.91 3.78
C ARG A 89 -6.25 14.29 2.93
N GLY A 90 -7.37 13.58 3.06
CA GLY A 90 -8.61 13.87 2.34
C GLY A 90 -8.56 13.63 0.83
N SER A 91 -7.60 12.84 0.34
CA SER A 91 -7.41 12.59 -1.09
C SER A 91 -7.70 11.15 -1.52
N LEU A 92 -8.35 10.35 -0.66
CA LEU A 92 -8.75 8.98 -1.00
C LEU A 92 -10.02 9.00 -1.86
N PRO A 93 -9.99 8.51 -3.10
CA PRO A 93 -11.18 8.44 -3.94
C PRO A 93 -12.26 7.54 -3.31
N THR A 94 -13.53 7.82 -3.61
CA THR A 94 -14.69 7.13 -3.02
C THR A 94 -14.62 5.61 -3.15
N ALA A 95 -14.31 5.08 -4.34
CA ALA A 95 -14.22 3.63 -4.57
C ALA A 95 -13.13 2.97 -3.71
N ALA A 96 -11.99 3.65 -3.56
CA ALA A 96 -10.90 3.21 -2.71
C ALA A 96 -11.26 3.28 -1.22
N ALA A 97 -12.04 4.28 -0.83
CA ALA A 97 -12.54 4.44 0.54
C ALA A 97 -13.50 3.31 0.93
N VAL A 98 -14.36 2.86 0.01
CA VAL A 98 -15.22 1.68 0.22
C VAL A 98 -14.37 0.41 0.41
N GLU A 99 -13.38 0.18 -0.45
CA GLU A 99 -12.49 -0.99 -0.32
C GLU A 99 -11.76 -1.00 1.03
N LEU A 100 -11.24 0.16 1.47
CA LEU A 100 -10.59 0.29 2.77
C LEU A 100 -11.57 -0.02 3.92
N ALA A 101 -12.80 0.50 3.85
CA ALA A 101 -13.83 0.26 4.87
C ALA A 101 -14.23 -1.21 4.97
N GLU A 102 -14.42 -1.90 3.83
CA GLU A 102 -14.69 -3.34 3.76
C GLU A 102 -13.61 -4.16 4.46
N ARG A 103 -12.35 -3.87 4.13
CA ARG A 103 -11.20 -4.57 4.72
C ARG A 103 -11.07 -4.29 6.21
N GLU A 104 -11.27 -3.04 6.65
CA GLU A 104 -11.22 -2.68 8.06
C GLU A 104 -12.39 -3.23 8.89
N ALA A 105 -13.54 -3.46 8.26
CA ALA A 105 -14.64 -4.18 8.87
C ALA A 105 -14.33 -5.67 9.02
N ALA A 106 -13.64 -6.30 8.05
CA ALA A 106 -13.30 -7.72 8.09
C ALA A 106 -12.08 -8.05 8.98
N ARG A 107 -11.06 -7.19 8.96
CA ARG A 107 -9.74 -7.44 9.56
C ARG A 107 -9.30 -6.28 10.45
N HIS A 108 -8.49 -6.63 11.44
CA HIS A 108 -7.78 -5.69 12.26
C HIS A 108 -6.33 -5.60 11.78
N TYR A 109 -5.90 -4.41 11.41
CA TYR A 109 -4.52 -4.11 11.03
C TYR A 109 -4.03 -2.89 11.82
N ASP A 110 -2.98 -3.11 12.61
CA ASP A 110 -2.35 -2.14 13.53
C ASP A 110 -1.25 -1.31 12.87
N GLY A 111 -1.04 -1.46 11.55
CA GLY A 111 0.06 -0.80 10.85
C GLY A 111 1.42 -1.46 11.06
N ARG A 112 1.50 -2.57 11.81
CA ARG A 112 2.77 -3.23 12.13
C ARG A 112 2.77 -4.71 11.73
N ASN A 113 1.83 -5.46 12.28
CA ASN A 113 1.72 -6.90 12.15
C ASN A 113 0.83 -7.30 10.98
N ALA A 114 0.85 -8.58 10.62
CA ALA A 114 -0.04 -9.09 9.57
C ALA A 114 -1.52 -8.83 9.95
N PRO A 115 -2.38 -8.40 9.01
CA PRO A 115 -3.81 -8.20 9.27
C PRO A 115 -4.48 -9.48 9.77
N ARG A 116 -5.14 -9.41 10.92
CA ARG A 116 -5.83 -10.56 11.54
C ARG A 116 -7.35 -10.44 11.36
N SER A 117 -8.04 -11.55 11.17
CA SER A 117 -9.51 -11.57 11.09
C SER A 117 -10.12 -11.03 12.38
N ARG A 118 -11.17 -10.20 12.27
CA ARG A 118 -11.93 -9.74 13.43
C ARG A 118 -12.86 -10.84 13.94
N ARG A 119 -12.96 -10.97 15.27
CA ARG A 119 -13.80 -11.95 15.96
C ARG A 119 -15.14 -11.38 16.47
N GLY A 120 -15.35 -10.07 16.34
CA GLY A 120 -16.56 -9.39 16.78
C GLY A 120 -17.07 -8.41 15.71
N PRO A 121 -18.32 -7.93 15.85
CA PRO A 121 -18.95 -7.06 14.88
C PRO A 121 -18.19 -5.76 14.70
N ALA A 122 -18.22 -5.21 13.49
CA ALA A 122 -17.61 -3.94 13.17
C ALA A 122 -18.42 -3.18 12.13
N LEU A 123 -18.48 -1.86 12.26
CA LEU A 123 -19.11 -0.98 11.29
C LEU A 123 -18.09 0.08 10.84
N ARG A 124 -18.00 0.32 9.54
CA ARG A 124 -17.13 1.32 8.93
C ARG A 124 -17.91 2.07 7.86
N ALA A 125 -17.91 3.39 7.90
CA ALA A 125 -18.55 4.22 6.89
C ALA A 125 -17.48 4.94 6.06
N ALA A 126 -17.59 4.89 4.74
CA ALA A 126 -16.70 5.59 3.83
C ALA A 126 -17.37 5.81 2.47
N GLY A 127 -17.21 7.00 1.90
CA GLY A 127 -17.65 7.28 0.52
C GLY A 127 -19.15 7.06 0.28
N GLY A 128 -20.01 7.34 1.26
CA GLY A 128 -21.45 7.10 1.17
C GLY A 128 -21.87 5.62 1.33
N ALA A 129 -20.92 4.72 1.56
CA ALA A 129 -21.18 3.32 1.88
C ALA A 129 -20.89 3.02 3.36
N VAL A 130 -21.56 2.00 3.88
CA VAL A 130 -21.33 1.42 5.21
C VAL A 130 -20.98 -0.05 5.04
N ALA A 131 -19.77 -0.42 5.44
CA ALA A 131 -19.32 -1.80 5.58
C ALA A 131 -19.63 -2.31 7.00
N VAL A 132 -20.34 -3.42 7.09
CA VAL A 132 -20.74 -4.06 8.35
C VAL A 132 -20.20 -5.49 8.37
N GLN A 133 -19.40 -5.81 9.38
CA GLN A 133 -19.03 -7.19 9.71
C GLN A 133 -19.97 -7.71 10.80
N LEU A 134 -20.61 -8.84 10.52
CA LEU A 134 -21.43 -9.60 11.46
C LEU A 134 -21.29 -11.10 11.17
N ALA A 135 -21.10 -11.91 12.20
CA ALA A 135 -20.98 -13.37 12.10
C ALA A 135 -19.95 -13.85 11.03
N GLY A 136 -18.82 -13.13 10.89
CA GLY A 136 -17.75 -13.48 9.95
C GLY A 136 -18.00 -13.08 8.49
N ARG A 137 -19.16 -12.48 8.16
CA ARG A 137 -19.46 -11.94 6.83
C ARG A 137 -19.38 -10.41 6.84
N VAL A 138 -18.94 -9.84 5.72
CA VAL A 138 -18.95 -8.38 5.50
C VAL A 138 -20.02 -8.03 4.47
N TRP A 139 -20.85 -7.07 4.81
CA TRP A 139 -21.92 -6.53 3.96
C TRP A 139 -21.64 -5.07 3.67
N THR A 140 -21.82 -4.64 2.42
CA THR A 140 -21.75 -3.22 2.07
C THR A 140 -23.10 -2.68 1.66
N LEU A 141 -23.51 -1.62 2.37
CA LEU A 141 -24.73 -0.88 2.13
C LEU A 141 -24.35 0.47 1.56
N ARG A 142 -24.72 0.75 0.31
CA ARG A 142 -24.56 2.08 -0.30
C ARG A 142 -25.82 2.90 -0.03
N ARG A 143 -25.69 4.12 0.49
CA ARG A 143 -26.85 5.03 0.59
C ARG A 143 -27.27 5.50 -0.82
N PRO A 144 -28.58 5.61 -1.09
CA PRO A 144 -29.11 6.03 -2.39
C PRO A 144 -28.70 7.47 -2.74
#